data_AF-A0A7V9URX0-F1
#
_entry.id   AF-A0A7V9URX0-F1
#
_cell.length_a   1.000
_cell.length_b   1.000
_cell.length_c   1.000
_cell.angle_alpha   90.00
_cell.angle_beta   90.00
_cell.angle_gamma   90.00
#
_symmetry.space_group_name_H-M   'P 1'
#
loop_
_entity.id
_entity.type
_entity.pdbx_description
1 polymer ?
#
loop_
_entity_poly.entity_id
_entity_poly.type
_entity_poly.pdbx_seq_one_letter_code
_entity_poly.pdbx_strand_id
1 'polypeptide(L)'
;MSDRKNQDEVGIGEEPPIERVLNKYGGNLIHLFLTLLAFVILAAAAVAAYETVVREFPKLWQPTDEYKALQHIIENLLLVAIAAELGLLLLFHRTSAAVEVIIFVIARKIVSPDITAVELLLSVAALVGLLIARFYFLPGKPK
;
A
#
# COMPACT_ATOMS: atom_id res chain seq x y z
N MET A 1 42.79 -26.46 47.57
CA MET A 1 42.52 -25.04 47.26
C MET A 1 42.23 -24.98 45.75
N SER A 2 41.20 -25.67 45.25
CA SER A 2 39.76 -25.33 45.32
C SER A 2 39.53 -23.87 44.99
N ASP A 3 39.64 -23.51 43.72
CA ASP A 3 38.94 -22.34 43.22
C ASP A 3 38.02 -22.71 42.05
N ARG A 4 36.81 -22.16 42.14
CA ARG A 4 35.56 -22.78 41.77
C ARG A 4 35.28 -22.66 40.28
N LYS A 5 34.88 -23.79 39.71
CA LYS A 5 34.01 -23.90 38.53
C LYS A 5 32.71 -23.14 38.81
N ASN A 6 32.64 -21.85 38.51
CA ASN A 6 31.38 -21.10 38.51
C ASN A 6 30.77 -21.19 37.12
N GLN A 7 30.00 -22.26 36.95
CA GLN A 7 28.92 -22.33 35.98
C GLN A 7 27.84 -21.34 36.41
N ASP A 8 27.89 -20.13 35.86
CA ASP A 8 26.72 -19.24 35.84
C ASP A 8 26.02 -19.43 34.49
N GLU A 9 25.48 -20.63 34.27
CA GLU A 9 24.31 -20.81 33.41
C GLU A 9 23.11 -20.18 34.13
N VAL A 10 23.01 -18.86 34.09
CA VAL A 10 21.91 -18.12 34.71
C VAL A 10 20.83 -17.91 33.66
N GLY A 11 19.87 -18.83 33.67
CA GLY A 11 18.46 -18.56 33.45
C GLY A 11 18.07 -18.21 32.02
N ILE A 12 17.85 -19.24 31.19
CA ILE A 12 16.84 -19.14 30.13
C ILE A 12 15.51 -18.90 30.86
N GLY A 13 15.12 -17.63 30.96
CA GLY A 13 13.81 -17.25 31.44
C GLY A 13 12.78 -17.95 30.57
N GLU A 14 12.08 -18.93 31.15
CA GLU A 14 10.93 -19.52 30.52
C GLU A 14 9.94 -18.38 30.23
N GLU A 15 9.79 -18.02 28.95
CA GLU A 15 8.76 -17.07 28.54
C GLU A 15 7.44 -17.51 29.20
N PRO A 16 6.72 -16.61 29.90
CA PRO A 16 5.52 -16.96 30.63
C PRO A 16 4.57 -17.71 29.69
N PRO A 17 3.82 -18.72 30.17
CA PRO A 17 3.00 -19.60 29.33
C PRO A 17 2.01 -18.82 28.44
N ILE A 18 1.69 -17.58 28.82
CA ILE A 18 0.83 -16.64 28.10
C ILE A 18 1.51 -16.11 26.82
N GLU A 19 2.80 -15.81 26.82
CA GLU A 19 3.54 -15.31 25.65
C GLU A 19 3.68 -16.37 24.55
N ARG A 20 3.89 -17.63 24.93
CA ARG A 20 3.93 -18.77 23.99
C ARG A 20 2.57 -19.04 23.32
N VAL A 21 1.47 -18.89 24.06
CA VAL A 21 0.10 -19.05 23.50
C VAL A 21 -0.25 -17.85 22.62
N LEU A 22 0.08 -16.64 23.06
CA LEU A 22 -0.19 -15.41 22.31
C LEU A 22 0.62 -15.35 21.01
N ASN A 23 1.88 -15.79 21.00
CA ASN A 23 2.70 -15.85 19.79
C ASN A 23 2.17 -16.90 18.79
N LYS A 24 1.77 -18.08 19.29
CA LYS A 24 1.28 -19.19 18.44
C LYS A 24 -0.08 -18.89 17.79
N TYR A 25 -1.00 -18.25 18.52
CA TYR A 25 -2.32 -17.87 17.97
C TYR A 25 -2.30 -16.50 17.28
N GLY A 26 -1.54 -15.54 17.82
CA GLY A 26 -1.45 -14.18 17.30
C GLY A 26 -0.86 -14.12 15.90
N GLY A 27 0.26 -14.81 15.65
CA GLY A 27 0.89 -14.82 14.32
C GLY A 27 -0.04 -15.38 13.24
N ASN A 28 -0.71 -16.50 13.52
CA ASN A 28 -1.62 -17.12 12.55
C ASN A 28 -2.88 -16.27 12.30
N LEU A 29 -3.40 -15.61 13.34
CA LEU A 29 -4.55 -14.73 13.23
C LEU A 29 -4.24 -13.46 12.42
N ILE A 30 -3.07 -12.86 12.65
CA ILE A 30 -2.59 -11.68 11.91
C ILE A 30 -2.41 -12.03 10.43
N HIS A 31 -1.76 -13.15 10.11
CA HIS A 31 -1.60 -13.59 8.73
C HIS A 31 -2.94 -13.83 8.03
N LEU A 32 -3.88 -14.52 8.70
CA LEU A 32 -5.20 -14.79 8.15
C LEU A 32 -5.97 -13.47 7.90
N PHE A 33 -5.91 -12.53 8.84
CA PHE A 33 -6.52 -11.21 8.70
C PHE A 33 -5.92 -10.40 7.54
N LEU A 34 -4.59 -10.33 7.42
CA LEU A 34 -3.93 -9.62 6.32
C LEU A 34 -4.26 -10.24 4.96
N THR A 35 -4.24 -11.58 4.85
CA THR A 35 -4.59 -12.28 3.61
C THR A 35 -6.05 -12.04 3.22
N LEU A 36 -6.97 -12.10 4.18
CA LEU A 36 -8.39 -11.80 3.94
C LEU A 36 -8.57 -10.35 3.47
N LEU A 37 -7.93 -9.39 4.13
CA LEU A 37 -8.01 -7.98 3.78
C LEU A 37 -7.45 -7.72 2.37
N ALA A 38 -6.28 -8.27 2.06
CA ALA A 38 -5.68 -8.16 0.73
C ALA A 38 -6.61 -8.75 -0.35
N PHE A 39 -7.23 -9.91 -0.08
CA PHE A 39 -8.18 -10.52 -1.00
C PHE A 39 -9.41 -9.63 -1.25
N VAL A 40 -9.99 -9.04 -0.19
CA VAL A 40 -11.13 -8.12 -0.31
C VAL A 40 -10.76 -6.88 -1.13
N ILE A 41 -9.59 -6.29 -0.89
CA ILE A 41 -9.10 -5.12 -1.64
C ILE A 41 -8.90 -5.46 -3.12
N LEU A 42 -8.29 -6.61 -3.43
CA LEU A 42 -8.09 -7.05 -4.81
C LEU A 42 -9.42 -7.37 -5.52
N ALA A 43 -10.38 -7.96 -4.81
CA ALA A 43 -11.71 -8.21 -5.36
C ALA A 43 -12.43 -6.88 -5.67
N ALA A 44 -12.38 -5.91 -4.76
CA ALA A 44 -12.93 -4.58 -4.99
C ALA A 44 -12.25 -3.87 -6.18
N ALA A 45 -10.92 -3.98 -6.30
CA ALA A 45 -10.17 -3.45 -7.43
C ALA A 45 -10.59 -4.08 -8.76
N ALA A 46 -10.81 -5.40 -8.78
CA ALA A 46 -11.27 -6.10 -9.98
C ALA A 46 -12.69 -5.68 -10.39
N VAL A 47 -13.59 -5.50 -9.43
CA VAL A 47 -14.95 -5.00 -9.69
C VAL A 47 -14.90 -3.57 -10.24
N ALA A 48 -14.12 -2.68 -9.61
CA ALA A 48 -13.95 -1.31 -10.09
C ALA A 48 -13.37 -1.26 -11.52
N ALA A 49 -12.34 -2.06 -11.79
CA ALA A 49 -11.74 -2.15 -13.12
C ALA A 49 -12.75 -2.64 -14.18
N TYR A 50 -13.54 -3.67 -13.85
CA TYR A 50 -14.59 -4.17 -14.72
C TYR A 50 -15.64 -3.09 -15.01
N GLU A 51 -16.07 -2.37 -13.97
CA GLU A 51 -17.04 -1.29 -14.10
C GLU A 51 -16.53 -0.16 -15.00
N THR A 52 -15.27 0.27 -14.83
CA THR A 52 -14.63 1.29 -15.67
C THR A 52 -14.60 0.85 -17.14
N VAL A 53 -14.19 -0.39 -17.43
CA VAL A 53 -14.11 -0.91 -18.80
C VAL A 53 -15.49 -0.99 -19.46
N VAL A 54 -16.50 -1.46 -18.74
CA VAL A 54 -17.83 -1.72 -19.33
C VAL A 54 -18.70 -0.46 -19.38
N ARG A 55 -18.66 0.40 -18.35
CA ARG A 55 -19.56 1.55 -18.22
C ARG A 55 -18.94 2.86 -18.63
N GLU A 56 -17.65 3.06 -18.42
CA GLU A 56 -17.00 4.36 -18.64
C GLU A 56 -16.31 4.44 -19.98
N PHE A 57 -15.64 3.37 -20.40
CA PHE A 57 -14.95 3.33 -21.69
C PHE A 57 -15.87 3.64 -22.89
N PRO A 58 -17.13 3.15 -22.97
CA PRO A 58 -18.03 3.52 -24.06
C PRO A 58 -18.45 5.00 -24.06
N LYS A 59 -18.40 5.69 -22.91
CA LYS A 59 -18.72 7.11 -22.81
C LYS A 59 -17.70 7.99 -23.50
N LEU A 60 -16.47 7.51 -23.70
CA LEU A 60 -15.44 8.21 -24.48
C LEU A 60 -15.83 8.41 -25.95
N TRP A 61 -16.74 7.59 -26.47
CA TRP A 61 -17.23 7.70 -27.84
C TRP A 61 -18.41 8.69 -27.99
N GLN A 62 -18.83 9.32 -26.89
CA GLN A 62 -19.92 10.30 -26.88
C GLN A 62 -19.36 11.74 -27.03
N PRO A 63 -19.76 12.50 -28.06
CA PRO A 63 -19.09 13.75 -28.46
C PRO A 63 -19.09 14.93 -27.46
N THR A 64 -19.82 14.84 -26.35
CA THR A 64 -20.17 16.03 -25.54
C THR A 64 -19.38 16.15 -24.23
N ASP A 65 -18.73 15.09 -23.75
CA ASP A 65 -18.10 15.07 -22.41
C ASP A 65 -16.80 14.23 -22.38
N GLU A 66 -16.11 14.09 -23.52
CA GLU A 66 -14.92 13.23 -23.67
C GLU A 66 -13.83 13.52 -22.63
N TYR A 67 -13.54 14.80 -22.35
CA TYR A 67 -12.51 15.18 -21.39
C TYR A 67 -12.86 14.76 -19.95
N LYS A 68 -14.12 14.96 -19.53
CA LYS A 68 -14.58 14.55 -18.20
C LYS A 68 -14.63 13.03 -18.07
N ALA A 69 -15.07 12.34 -19.12
CA ALA A 69 -15.07 10.88 -19.17
C ALA A 69 -13.65 10.32 -19.04
N LEU A 70 -12.69 10.89 -19.78
CA LEU A 70 -11.28 10.49 -19.71
C LEU A 70 -10.69 10.77 -18.33
N GLN A 71 -10.96 11.94 -17.75
CA GLN A 71 -10.50 12.29 -16.41
C GLN A 71 -11.02 11.31 -15.35
N HIS A 72 -12.30 10.92 -15.44
CA HIS A 72 -12.90 9.95 -14.52
C HIS A 72 -12.31 8.53 -14.68
N ILE A 73 -12.06 8.11 -15.92
CA ILE A 73 -11.39 6.83 -16.21
C ILE A 73 -9.98 6.80 -15.63
N ILE A 74 -9.22 7.89 -15.77
CA ILE A 74 -7.87 7.98 -15.19
C ILE A 74 -7.96 7.94 -13.65
N GLU A 75 -8.91 8.65 -13.04
CA GLU A 75 -9.11 8.61 -11.58
C GLU A 75 -9.38 7.18 -11.09
N ASN A 76 -10.30 6.46 -11.76
CA ASN A 76 -10.65 5.09 -11.43
C ASN A 76 -9.49 4.12 -11.67
N LEU A 77 -8.73 4.30 -12.75
CA LEU A 77 -7.54 3.49 -13.02
C LEU A 77 -6.47 3.67 -11.95
N LEU A 78 -6.24 4.91 -11.49
CA LEU A 78 -5.34 5.19 -10.38
C LEU A 78 -5.84 4.57 -9.08
N LEU A 79 -7.15 4.58 -8.81
CA LEU A 79 -7.74 3.89 -7.67
C LEU A 79 -7.50 2.37 -7.72
N VAL A 80 -7.71 1.75 -8.88
CA VAL A 80 -7.43 0.32 -9.09
C VAL A 80 -5.95 0.01 -8.87
N ALA A 81 -5.04 0.85 -9.39
CA ALA A 81 -3.61 0.69 -9.18
C ALA A 81 -3.23 0.78 -7.69
N ILE A 82 -3.78 1.77 -6.96
CA ILE A 82 -3.58 1.92 -5.51
C ILE A 82 -4.06 0.66 -4.77
N ALA A 83 -5.24 0.16 -5.09
CA ALA A 83 -5.81 -1.03 -4.44
C ALA A 83 -4.97 -2.28 -4.74
N ALA A 84 -4.51 -2.46 -5.97
CA ALA A 84 -3.64 -3.57 -6.36
C ALA A 84 -2.31 -3.56 -5.58
N GLU A 85 -1.65 -2.40 -5.54
CA GLU A 85 -0.39 -2.21 -4.83
C GLU A 85 -0.57 -2.34 -3.30
N LEU A 86 -1.67 -1.84 -2.74
CA LEU A 86 -2.01 -2.06 -1.32
C LEU A 86 -2.22 -3.54 -1.00
N GLY A 87 -2.91 -4.29 -1.86
CA GLY A 87 -3.05 -5.74 -1.72
C GLY A 87 -1.69 -6.44 -1.77
N LEU A 88 -0.82 -6.04 -2.70
CA LEU A 88 0.54 -6.57 -2.81
C LEU A 88 1.40 -6.24 -1.59
N LEU A 89 1.27 -5.02 -1.05
CA LEU A 89 1.94 -4.58 0.17
C LEU A 89 1.55 -5.40 1.39
N LEU A 90 0.25 -5.67 1.56
CA LEU A 90 -0.26 -6.49 2.66
C LEU A 90 0.25 -7.93 2.57
N LEU A 91 0.41 -8.47 1.36
CA LEU A 91 0.90 -9.84 1.16
C LEU A 91 2.42 -9.95 1.30
N PHE A 92 3.19 -9.04 0.70
CA PHE A 92 4.64 -9.16 0.55
C PHE A 92 5.47 -8.25 1.46
N HIS A 93 4.84 -7.39 2.28
CA HIS A 93 5.49 -6.50 3.24
C HIS A 93 6.68 -5.72 2.66
N ARG A 94 6.60 -5.27 1.40
CA ARG A 94 7.67 -4.53 0.73
C ARG A 94 7.54 -3.03 0.96
N THR A 95 8.34 -2.48 1.87
CA THR A 95 8.33 -1.03 2.18
C THR A 95 8.58 -0.13 0.96
N SER A 96 9.28 -0.62 -0.07
CA SER A 96 9.48 0.13 -1.33
C SER A 96 8.17 0.39 -2.10
N ALA A 97 7.22 -0.56 -2.05
CA ALA A 97 5.94 -0.42 -2.74
C ALA A 97 5.01 0.59 -2.01
N ALA A 98 5.28 0.90 -0.73
CA ALA A 98 4.49 1.90 0.00
C ALA A 98 4.69 3.30 -0.60
N VAL A 99 5.90 3.60 -1.07
CA VAL A 99 6.19 4.87 -1.75
C VAL A 99 5.47 4.94 -3.10
N GLU A 100 5.41 3.84 -3.84
CA GLU A 100 4.68 3.75 -5.11
C GLU A 100 3.18 3.99 -4.90
N VAL A 101 2.58 3.39 -3.87
CA VAL A 101 1.20 3.67 -3.48
C VAL A 101 0.98 5.15 -3.19
N ILE A 102 1.85 5.78 -2.39
CA ILE A 102 1.69 7.20 -2.05
C ILE A 102 1.79 8.08 -3.30
N ILE A 103 2.68 7.76 -4.24
CA ILE A 103 2.76 8.46 -5.54
C ILE A 103 1.42 8.36 -6.29
N PHE A 104 0.82 7.17 -6.37
CA PHE A 104 -0.47 6.99 -7.03
C PHE A 104 -1.61 7.72 -6.31
N VAL A 105 -1.62 7.74 -4.97
CA VAL A 105 -2.60 8.48 -4.17
C VAL A 105 -2.54 9.97 -4.46
N ILE A 106 -1.33 10.54 -4.52
CA ILE A 106 -1.14 11.96 -4.86
C ILE A 106 -1.58 12.22 -6.30
N ALA A 107 -1.20 11.36 -7.24
CA ALA A 107 -1.62 11.46 -8.64
C ALA A 107 -3.16 11.44 -8.78
N ARG A 108 -3.85 10.56 -8.04
CA ARG A 108 -5.32 10.50 -8.03
C ARG A 108 -5.93 11.81 -7.56
N LYS A 109 -5.39 12.41 -6.49
CA LYS A 109 -5.86 13.70 -5.98
C LYS A 109 -5.69 14.83 -7.01
N ILE A 110 -4.58 14.85 -7.75
CA ILE A 110 -4.31 15.84 -8.80
C ILE A 110 -5.33 15.74 -9.96
N VAL A 111 -5.75 14.52 -10.31
CA VAL A 111 -6.71 14.27 -11.39
C VAL A 111 -8.17 14.52 -10.94
N SER A 112 -8.42 14.72 -9.65
CA SER A 112 -9.78 14.91 -9.13
C SER A 112 -10.39 16.26 -9.58
N PRO A 113 -11.67 16.29 -10.01
CA PRO A 113 -12.30 17.49 -10.59
C PRO A 113 -12.48 18.67 -9.63
N ASP A 114 -12.50 18.43 -8.31
CA ASP A 114 -12.79 19.45 -7.29
C ASP A 114 -11.54 20.04 -6.61
N ILE A 115 -10.38 20.03 -7.29
CA ILE A 115 -9.13 20.49 -6.70
C ILE A 115 -8.98 22.02 -6.78
N THR A 116 -8.75 22.67 -5.63
CA THR A 116 -8.42 24.09 -5.59
C THR A 116 -6.99 24.34 -6.07
N ALA A 117 -6.70 25.56 -6.57
CA ALA A 117 -5.36 25.89 -7.06
C ALA A 117 -4.26 25.70 -5.99
N VAL A 118 -4.58 25.98 -4.72
CA VAL A 118 -3.68 25.77 -3.58
C VAL A 118 -3.46 24.28 -3.32
N GLU A 119 -4.53 23.48 -3.33
CA GLU A 119 -4.40 22.02 -3.19
C GLU A 119 -3.59 21.39 -4.32
N LEU A 120 -3.75 21.89 -5.55
CA LEU A 120 -2.97 21.44 -6.70
C LEU A 120 -1.49 21.73 -6.49
N LEU A 121 -1.14 22.98 -6.11
CA LEU A 121 0.25 23.36 -5.83
C LEU A 121 0.86 22.52 -4.70
N LEU A 122 0.13 22.30 -3.60
CA LEU A 122 0.59 21.43 -2.51
C LEU A 122 0.76 19.98 -2.96
N SER A 123 -0.16 19.44 -3.75
CA SER A 123 -0.11 18.05 -4.24
C SER A 123 1.08 17.84 -5.17
N VAL A 124 1.35 18.79 -6.06
CA VAL A 124 2.53 18.77 -6.94
C VAL A 124 3.82 18.93 -6.12
N ALA A 125 3.87 19.84 -5.14
CA ALA A 125 5.02 19.99 -4.26
C ALA A 125 5.29 18.71 -3.45
N ALA A 126 4.25 18.07 -2.93
CA ALA A 126 4.35 16.80 -2.22
C ALA A 126 4.85 15.67 -3.15
N LEU A 127 4.35 15.60 -4.39
CA LEU A 127 4.81 14.62 -5.38
C LEU A 127 6.31 14.79 -5.67
N VAL A 128 6.76 16.02 -5.91
CA VAL A 128 8.18 16.33 -6.15
C VAL A 128 9.05 15.96 -4.94
N GLY A 129 8.63 16.36 -3.73
CA GLY A 129 9.33 16.01 -2.50
C GLY A 129 9.44 14.50 -2.30
N LEU A 130 8.37 13.75 -2.60
CA LEU A 130 8.34 12.30 -2.49
C LEU A 130 9.24 11.62 -3.54
N LEU A 131 9.29 12.14 -4.78
CA LEU A 131 10.20 11.64 -5.82
C LEU A 131 11.66 11.87 -5.45
N ILE A 132 12.00 13.04 -4.89
CA ILE A 132 13.34 13.32 -4.38
C ILE A 132 13.67 12.35 -3.24
N ALA A 133 12.75 12.15 -2.30
CA ALA A 133 12.94 11.21 -1.20
C ALA A 133 13.17 9.78 -1.70
N ARG A 134 12.36 9.32 -2.66
CA ARG A 134 12.52 8.01 -3.31
C ARG A 134 13.89 7.86 -3.95
N PHE A 135 14.33 8.86 -4.71
CA PHE A 135 15.59 8.78 -5.47
C PHE A 135 16.83 8.83 -4.58
N TYR A 136 16.85 9.68 -3.55
CA TYR A 136 18.02 9.87 -2.68
C TYR A 136 18.08 8.93 -1.48
N PHE A 137 16.95 8.61 -0.84
CA PHE A 137 16.93 7.83 0.40
C PHE A 137 16.59 6.35 0.20
N LEU A 138 15.99 6.00 -0.93
CA LEU A 138 15.62 4.62 -1.27
C LEU A 138 16.25 4.19 -2.61
N PRO A 139 17.59 4.29 -2.78
CA PRO A 139 18.24 3.72 -3.95
C PRO A 139 17.94 2.22 -3.94
N GLY A 140 17.08 1.77 -4.85
CA GLY A 140 16.78 0.36 -5.00
C GLY A 140 18.11 -0.37 -5.15
N LYS A 141 18.43 -1.28 -4.23
CA LYS A 141 19.63 -2.11 -4.34
C LYS A 141 19.62 -2.72 -5.75
N PRO A 142 20.60 -2.42 -6.61
CA PRO A 142 20.69 -3.09 -7.89
C PRO A 142 20.80 -4.59 -7.61
N LYS A 143 19.90 -5.36 -8.23
CA LYS A 143 20.00 -6.83 -8.25
C LYS A 143 21.25 -7.25 -9.00
#